data_AF-E2APN5-F1
#
_entry.id   AF-E2APN5-F1
#
_cell.length_a   1.000
_cell.length_b   1.000
_cell.length_c   1.000
_cell.angle_alpha   90.00
_cell.angle_beta   90.00
_cell.angle_gamma   90.00
#
_symmetry.space_group_name_H-M   'P 1'
#
loop_
_entity.id
_entity.type
_entity.pdbx_description
1 polymer ?
#
loop_
_entity_poly.entity_id
_entity_poly.type
_entity_poly.pdbx_seq_one_letter_code
_entity_poly.pdbx_strand_id
1 'polypeptide(L)'
;MENEILIQGECQHRLEENMATWRFKEDTLQIDLSKYESGLMWSELIKGDTGGECLPNDALAAEIHTRLAHLCTDQNSNTGGDQPCVGFNAEQLEECDLEGKDNFLQRINFSIQTTTHLARLGSNNHVLFTCKRKYGQAVCLRHDHDACVWIIDDVSDDTQWDIRHTHNFPRFGYVEASKTNKKFCVSPADGSYIAIVEHARHVFLYEKPDDGAKTAKQRIIDLNCETSPIMGAVATKKYLFVLSKDKLYRLQIYL
;
A
#
# COMPACT_ATOMS: atom_id res chain seq x y z
N MET A 1 21.32 -42.65 -36.03
CA MET A 1 20.30 -41.60 -36.05
C MET A 1 21.03 -40.31 -35.74
N GLU A 2 21.12 -39.42 -36.71
CA GLU A 2 21.80 -38.13 -36.56
C GLU A 2 20.88 -37.19 -35.78
N ASN A 3 21.44 -36.43 -34.83
CA ASN A 3 20.69 -35.40 -34.12
C ASN A 3 20.46 -34.23 -35.09
N GLU A 4 19.21 -34.07 -35.53
CA GLU A 4 18.80 -32.93 -36.35
C GLU A 4 18.63 -31.69 -35.47
N ILE A 5 19.25 -30.58 -35.86
CA ILE A 5 19.14 -29.30 -35.16
C ILE A 5 17.96 -28.54 -35.76
N LEU A 6 16.90 -28.37 -34.98
CA LEU A 6 15.65 -27.73 -35.44
C LEU A 6 15.70 -26.19 -35.36
N ILE A 7 16.45 -25.64 -34.40
CA ILE A 7 16.55 -24.20 -34.20
C ILE A 7 17.93 -23.85 -33.62
N GLN A 8 18.66 -22.95 -34.27
CA GLN A 8 19.97 -22.48 -33.82
C GLN A 8 20.21 -21.05 -34.34
N GLY A 9 20.65 -20.17 -33.45
CA GLY A 9 21.05 -18.82 -33.82
C GLY A 9 21.18 -17.87 -32.64
N GLU A 10 21.48 -16.61 -32.93
CA GLU A 10 21.62 -15.56 -31.93
C GLU A 10 20.29 -14.83 -31.75
N CYS A 11 19.82 -14.71 -30.50
CA CYS A 11 18.60 -13.98 -30.20
C CYS A 11 18.78 -12.47 -30.44
N GLN A 12 17.71 -11.78 -30.83
CA GLN A 12 17.76 -10.32 -31.05
C GLN A 12 18.09 -9.54 -29.76
N HIS A 13 17.56 -10.02 -28.64
CA HIS A 13 17.70 -9.43 -27.31
C HIS A 13 18.04 -10.49 -26.26
N ARG A 14 18.39 -10.04 -25.05
CA ARG A 14 18.85 -10.93 -23.99
C ARG A 14 17.68 -11.71 -23.38
N LEU A 15 17.91 -13.00 -23.15
CA LEU A 15 16.98 -13.90 -22.47
C LEU A 15 17.32 -14.02 -20.98
N GLU A 16 16.31 -14.31 -20.16
CA GLU A 16 16.51 -14.73 -18.77
C GLU A 16 16.88 -16.23 -18.75
N GLU A 17 18.17 -16.50 -18.54
CA GLU A 17 18.77 -17.85 -18.65
C GLU A 17 18.14 -18.87 -17.69
N ASN A 18 17.62 -18.43 -16.54
CA ASN A 18 17.08 -19.31 -15.51
C ASN A 18 15.57 -19.59 -15.65
N MET A 19 14.90 -18.96 -16.61
CA MET A 19 13.43 -19.04 -16.77
C MET A 19 12.99 -19.76 -18.04
N ALA A 20 13.95 -20.27 -18.83
CA ALA A 20 13.64 -21.07 -20.00
C ALA A 20 13.06 -22.42 -19.57
N THR A 21 11.84 -22.72 -20.05
CA THR A 21 11.23 -24.04 -19.86
C THR A 21 10.80 -24.61 -21.20
N TRP A 22 10.74 -25.93 -21.30
CA TRP A 22 10.33 -26.60 -22.53
C TRP A 22 9.41 -27.77 -22.19
N ARG A 23 8.46 -28.04 -23.08
CA ARG A 23 7.50 -29.13 -22.96
C ARG A 23 7.28 -29.74 -24.33
N PHE A 24 7.32 -31.07 -24.39
CA PHE A 24 7.01 -31.81 -25.59
C PHE A 24 5.57 -32.34 -25.48
N LYS A 25 4.71 -31.96 -26.42
CA LYS A 25 3.31 -32.42 -26.46
C LYS A 25 3.01 -32.95 -27.85
N GLU A 26 2.57 -34.21 -27.89
CA GLU A 26 2.28 -34.93 -29.13
C GLU A 26 3.52 -34.99 -30.04
N ASP A 27 3.56 -34.18 -31.10
CA ASP A 27 4.68 -34.06 -32.05
C ASP A 27 5.22 -32.62 -32.12
N THR A 28 4.99 -31.83 -31.08
CA THR A 28 5.37 -30.41 -31.03
C THR A 28 6.21 -30.13 -29.79
N LEU A 29 7.40 -29.58 -30.02
CA LEU A 29 8.26 -29.03 -28.97
C LEU A 29 7.87 -27.57 -28.73
N GLN A 30 7.27 -27.30 -27.57
CA GLN A 30 7.01 -25.95 -27.10
C GLN A 30 8.15 -25.49 -26.19
N ILE A 31 8.68 -24.30 -26.45
CA ILE A 31 9.72 -23.66 -25.65
C ILE A 31 9.18 -22.32 -25.16
N ASP A 32 9.11 -22.17 -23.83
CA ASP A 32 8.69 -20.95 -23.18
C ASP A 32 9.96 -20.18 -22.76
N LEU A 33 10.16 -18.99 -23.35
CA LEU A 33 11.33 -18.13 -23.14
C LEU A 33 10.90 -16.79 -22.51
N SER A 34 11.70 -16.28 -21.58
CA SER A 34 11.44 -14.99 -20.91
C SER A 34 12.49 -13.95 -21.32
N LYS A 35 12.02 -12.73 -21.60
CA LYS A 35 12.89 -11.58 -21.90
C LYS A 35 13.61 -11.13 -20.63
N TYR A 36 14.88 -10.75 -20.74
CA TYR A 36 15.61 -10.15 -19.62
C TYR A 36 15.15 -8.70 -19.39
N GLU A 37 15.03 -7.90 -20.45
CA GLU A 37 14.49 -6.55 -20.37
C GLU A 37 12.97 -6.52 -20.58
N SER A 38 12.26 -5.79 -19.72
CA SER A 38 10.82 -5.51 -19.87
C SER A 38 10.55 -4.42 -20.92
N GLY A 39 9.39 -4.48 -21.56
CA GLY A 39 8.92 -3.44 -22.50
C GLY A 39 9.50 -3.51 -23.92
N LEU A 40 10.43 -4.43 -24.22
CA LEU A 40 10.95 -4.61 -25.57
C LEU A 40 9.99 -5.45 -26.43
N MET A 41 9.58 -4.93 -27.57
CA MET A 41 8.88 -5.70 -28.62
C MET A 41 9.89 -6.50 -29.44
N TRP A 42 9.59 -7.77 -29.71
CA TRP A 42 10.46 -8.65 -30.50
C TRP A 42 9.78 -8.89 -31.83
N SER A 43 10.40 -8.44 -32.91
CA SER A 43 9.94 -8.74 -34.27
C SER A 43 10.36 -10.13 -34.72
N GLU A 44 11.47 -10.63 -34.18
CA GLU A 44 12.05 -11.94 -34.49
C GLU A 44 12.63 -12.56 -33.20
N LEU A 45 12.59 -13.88 -33.08
CA LEU A 45 13.25 -14.59 -31.96
C LEU A 45 14.76 -14.70 -32.20
N ILE A 46 15.15 -15.15 -33.40
CA ILE A 46 16.53 -15.28 -33.86
C ILE A 46 16.77 -14.27 -34.98
N LYS A 47 17.90 -13.55 -34.92
CA LYS A 47 18.23 -12.51 -35.90
C LYS A 47 18.28 -13.09 -37.31
N GLY A 48 17.44 -12.57 -38.21
CA GLY A 48 17.40 -12.97 -39.61
C GLY A 48 16.61 -14.25 -39.88
N ASP A 49 15.98 -14.84 -38.85
CA ASP A 49 15.05 -15.95 -39.01
C ASP A 49 13.62 -15.40 -39.19
N THR A 50 13.18 -15.36 -40.44
CA THR A 50 11.86 -14.85 -40.84
C THR A 50 10.86 -15.96 -41.12
N GLY A 51 11.21 -17.23 -40.81
CA GLY A 51 10.35 -18.38 -41.04
C GLY A 51 9.18 -18.53 -40.05
N GLY A 52 9.23 -17.82 -38.92
CA GLY A 52 8.21 -17.88 -37.87
C GLY A 52 7.06 -16.90 -38.06
N GLU A 53 5.84 -17.32 -37.73
CA GLU A 53 4.68 -16.43 -37.66
C GLU A 53 4.61 -15.77 -36.28
N CYS A 54 4.71 -14.44 -36.22
CA CYS A 54 4.35 -13.69 -35.03
C CYS A 54 2.82 -13.68 -34.95
N LEU A 55 2.24 -14.35 -33.95
CA LEU A 55 0.80 -14.29 -33.66
C LEU A 55 0.55 -13.22 -32.59
N PRO A 56 0.36 -11.93 -32.95
CA PRO A 56 -0.27 -11.00 -32.04
C PRO A 56 -1.68 -11.54 -31.82
N ASN A 57 -2.05 -11.78 -30.56
CA ASN A 57 -3.39 -12.26 -30.28
C ASN A 57 -4.38 -11.09 -30.36
N ASP A 58 -4.53 -10.53 -31.56
CA ASP A 58 -5.40 -9.38 -31.86
C ASP A 58 -6.87 -9.73 -31.59
N ALA A 59 -7.25 -11.00 -31.75
CA ALA A 59 -8.57 -11.50 -31.40
C ALA A 59 -8.82 -11.43 -29.89
N LEU A 60 -7.85 -11.86 -29.08
CA LEU A 60 -7.94 -11.80 -27.62
C LEU A 60 -7.79 -10.37 -27.10
N ALA A 61 -6.95 -9.55 -27.74
CA ALA A 61 -6.86 -8.12 -27.46
C ALA A 61 -8.20 -7.41 -27.75
N ALA A 62 -8.84 -7.70 -28.89
CA ALA A 62 -10.15 -7.15 -29.24
C ALA A 62 -11.29 -7.68 -28.37
N GLU A 63 -11.26 -8.95 -27.98
CA GLU A 63 -12.24 -9.55 -27.05
C GLU A 63 -12.10 -8.95 -25.64
N ILE A 64 -10.87 -8.79 -25.15
CA ILE A 64 -10.57 -8.11 -23.89
C ILE A 64 -11.02 -6.65 -23.97
N HIS A 65 -10.72 -5.95 -25.06
CA HIS A 65 -11.15 -4.57 -25.26
C HIS A 65 -12.69 -4.47 -25.29
N THR A 66 -13.37 -5.40 -25.95
CA THR A 66 -14.85 -5.43 -25.99
C THR A 66 -15.45 -5.75 -24.62
N ARG A 67 -14.87 -6.69 -23.87
CA ARG A 67 -15.30 -7.00 -22.49
C ARG A 67 -15.04 -5.86 -21.53
N LEU A 68 -13.93 -5.12 -21.69
CA LEU A 68 -13.54 -4.03 -20.79
C LEU A 68 -13.97 -2.66 -21.29
N ALA A 69 -14.63 -2.54 -22.45
CA ALA A 69 -15.08 -1.28 -23.02
C ALA A 69 -15.99 -0.47 -22.07
N HIS A 70 -16.76 -1.16 -21.22
CA HIS A 70 -17.61 -0.53 -20.20
C HIS A 70 -16.83 0.10 -19.03
N LEU A 71 -15.53 -0.16 -18.91
CA LEU A 71 -14.62 0.41 -17.91
C LEU A 71 -13.76 1.53 -18.50
N CYS A 72 -13.65 1.63 -19.83
CA CYS A 72 -13.00 2.74 -20.51
C CYS A 72 -13.95 3.94 -20.55
N THR A 73 -13.62 5.00 -19.80
CA THR A 73 -14.47 6.18 -19.52
C THR A 73 -14.64 7.12 -20.72
N ASP A 74 -14.59 6.60 -21.94
CA ASP A 74 -14.71 7.41 -23.17
C ASP A 74 -16.17 7.63 -23.58
N GLN A 75 -17.13 7.00 -22.89
CA GLN A 75 -18.54 7.34 -23.04
C GLN A 75 -18.91 8.47 -22.08
N ASN A 76 -18.86 9.69 -22.62
CA ASN A 76 -19.42 10.91 -22.04
C ASN A 76 -20.90 10.66 -21.67
N SER A 77 -21.17 10.28 -20.42
CA SER A 77 -22.50 9.93 -19.92
C SER A 77 -23.30 11.19 -19.56
N ASN A 78 -23.80 11.87 -20.58
CA ASN A 78 -25.00 12.68 -20.43
C ASN A 78 -26.21 11.73 -20.47
N THR A 79 -26.75 11.33 -19.32
CA THR A 79 -28.20 11.22 -19.01
C THR A 79 -28.40 10.51 -17.67
N GLY A 80 -29.22 11.11 -16.80
CA GLY A 80 -29.38 10.75 -15.40
C GLY A 80 -30.10 9.44 -15.07
N GLY A 81 -29.97 9.06 -13.81
CA GLY A 81 -30.72 7.98 -13.16
C GLY A 81 -29.83 7.17 -12.21
N ASP A 82 -30.02 7.37 -10.91
CA ASP A 82 -29.53 6.60 -9.75
C ASP A 82 -28.70 5.33 -10.03
N GLN A 83 -27.38 5.48 -10.05
CA GLN A 83 -26.43 4.43 -9.66
C GLN A 83 -25.25 5.10 -8.95
N PRO A 84 -24.77 4.58 -7.80
CA PRO A 84 -23.55 5.08 -7.20
C PRO A 84 -22.37 4.62 -8.06
N CYS A 85 -22.01 5.45 -9.04
CA CYS A 85 -20.77 5.36 -9.78
C CYS A 85 -19.61 5.73 -8.83
N VAL A 86 -19.12 4.73 -8.10
CA VAL A 86 -17.78 4.81 -7.51
C VAL A 86 -16.80 4.57 -8.64
N GLY A 87 -16.60 5.60 -9.46
CA GLY A 87 -15.54 5.63 -10.46
C GLY A 87 -14.20 5.68 -9.73
N PHE A 88 -13.49 4.56 -9.68
CA PHE A 88 -12.09 4.55 -9.31
C PHE A 88 -11.32 5.23 -10.45
N ASN A 89 -10.82 6.44 -10.20
CA ASN A 89 -9.96 7.11 -11.15
C ASN A 89 -8.55 6.50 -11.07
N ALA A 90 -8.13 5.79 -12.11
CA ALA A 90 -6.80 5.20 -12.17
C ALA A 90 -5.69 6.27 -12.21
N GLU A 91 -6.00 7.51 -12.58
CA GLU A 91 -5.06 8.65 -12.51
C GLU A 91 -4.78 9.11 -11.07
N GLN A 92 -5.51 8.58 -10.08
CA GLN A 92 -5.24 8.79 -8.66
C GLN A 92 -4.38 7.70 -8.04
N LEU A 93 -4.06 6.62 -8.79
CA LEU A 93 -3.19 5.55 -8.34
C LEU A 93 -1.73 5.97 -8.54
N GLU A 94 -0.97 6.05 -7.46
CA GLU A 94 0.48 6.28 -7.49
C GLU A 94 1.22 4.94 -7.70
N GLU A 95 2.48 4.95 -8.14
CA GLU A 95 3.27 3.72 -8.31
C GLU A 95 3.37 2.89 -7.02
N CYS A 96 3.25 3.53 -5.85
CA CYS A 96 3.17 2.87 -4.55
C CYS A 96 1.85 2.12 -4.29
N ASP A 97 0.81 2.34 -5.09
CA ASP A 97 -0.50 1.71 -4.96
C ASP A 97 -0.60 0.35 -5.67
N LEU A 98 0.35 0.06 -6.57
CA LEU A 98 0.39 -1.14 -7.41
C LEU A 98 1.17 -2.31 -6.78
N GLU A 99 1.97 -2.04 -5.74
CA GLU A 99 2.79 -3.04 -5.07
C GLU A 99 2.28 -3.33 -3.66
N GLY A 100 1.65 -4.49 -3.45
CA GLY A 100 1.33 -4.92 -2.09
C GLY A 100 0.48 -6.18 -2.00
N LYS A 101 0.75 -7.00 -0.98
CA LYS A 101 -0.24 -7.96 -0.48
C LYS A 101 -1.37 -7.16 0.17
N ASP A 102 -2.61 -7.63 0.03
CA ASP A 102 -3.74 -7.02 0.73
C ASP A 102 -3.48 -6.97 2.24
N ASN A 103 -3.74 -5.81 2.84
CA ASN A 103 -3.77 -5.65 4.27
C ASN A 103 -5.15 -6.05 4.81
N PHE A 104 -5.15 -6.68 5.98
CA PHE A 104 -6.36 -7.11 6.67
C PHE A 104 -6.32 -6.66 8.13
N LEU A 105 -7.46 -6.18 8.63
CA LEU A 105 -7.71 -6.00 10.05
C LEU A 105 -8.49 -7.21 10.57
N GLN A 106 -7.93 -7.89 11.56
CA GLN A 106 -8.50 -9.12 12.11
C GLN A 106 -8.73 -9.00 13.61
N ARG A 107 -9.89 -9.48 14.07
CA ARG A 107 -10.17 -9.70 15.49
C ARG A 107 -10.12 -11.18 15.80
N ILE A 108 -9.10 -11.59 16.54
CA ILE A 108 -8.86 -12.99 16.91
C ILE A 108 -9.36 -13.21 18.34
N ASN A 109 -10.24 -14.19 18.54
CA ASN A 109 -10.60 -14.63 19.88
C ASN A 109 -9.58 -15.70 20.31
N PHE A 110 -8.78 -15.38 21.32
CA PHE A 110 -7.71 -16.27 21.80
C PHE A 110 -8.22 -17.54 22.47
N SER A 111 -9.40 -17.52 23.10
CA SER A 111 -9.97 -18.67 23.80
C SER A 111 -10.39 -19.77 22.84
N ILE A 112 -11.02 -19.40 21.72
CA ILE A 112 -11.44 -20.34 20.67
C ILE A 112 -10.45 -20.45 19.51
N GLN A 113 -9.39 -19.63 19.52
CA GLN A 113 -8.33 -19.57 18.50
C GLN A 113 -8.85 -19.33 17.08
N THR A 114 -9.96 -18.59 16.94
CA THR A 114 -10.55 -18.29 15.63
C THR A 114 -10.63 -16.78 15.38
N THR A 115 -10.57 -16.43 14.09
CA THR A 115 -10.89 -15.09 13.63
C THR A 115 -12.39 -14.89 13.73
N THR A 116 -12.82 -13.94 14.56
CA THR A 116 -14.23 -13.58 14.73
C THR A 116 -14.68 -12.53 13.72
N HIS A 117 -13.79 -11.61 13.35
CA HIS A 117 -14.07 -10.54 12.40
C HIS A 117 -12.86 -10.31 11.49
N LEU A 118 -13.13 -10.01 10.23
CA LEU A 118 -12.14 -9.75 9.19
C LEU A 118 -12.61 -8.56 8.34
N ALA A 119 -11.76 -7.54 8.23
CA ALA A 119 -11.95 -6.45 7.28
C ALA A 119 -10.75 -6.38 6.34
N ARG A 120 -11.01 -6.33 5.02
CA ARG A 120 -9.98 -6.10 4.01
C ARG A 120 -9.76 -4.61 3.87
N LEU A 121 -8.51 -4.17 4.04
CA LEU A 121 -8.11 -2.77 3.92
C LEU A 121 -7.66 -2.43 2.49
N GLY A 122 -7.26 -3.45 1.71
CA GLY A 122 -6.63 -3.27 0.40
C GLY A 122 -5.11 -3.19 0.52
N SER A 123 -4.42 -2.90 -0.59
CA SER A 123 -2.94 -2.83 -0.63
C SER A 123 -2.37 -1.63 0.14
N ASN A 124 -3.05 -0.48 0.12
CA ASN A 124 -2.43 0.80 0.51
C ASN A 124 -2.80 1.24 1.93
N ASN A 125 -3.99 0.83 2.38
CA ASN A 125 -4.50 1.11 3.70
C ASN A 125 -3.89 0.14 4.72
N HIS A 126 -3.35 0.69 5.79
CA HIS A 126 -2.67 -0.08 6.83
C HIS A 126 -2.83 0.62 8.19
N VAL A 127 -2.46 -0.09 9.25
CA VAL A 127 -2.49 0.48 10.61
C VAL A 127 -1.34 1.47 10.75
N LEU A 128 -1.66 2.73 11.03
CA LEU A 128 -0.69 3.78 11.31
C LEU A 128 -0.20 3.69 12.76
N PHE A 129 -1.15 3.57 13.70
CA PHE A 129 -0.85 3.41 15.11
C PHE A 129 -2.03 2.81 15.88
N THR A 130 -1.74 2.31 17.08
CA THR A 130 -2.76 1.95 18.07
C THR A 130 -2.53 2.71 19.37
N CYS A 131 -3.61 3.03 20.07
CA CYS A 131 -3.55 3.72 21.35
C CYS A 131 -4.41 2.96 22.36
N LYS A 132 -3.81 2.56 23.48
CA LYS A 132 -4.53 1.92 24.57
C LYS A 132 -5.38 2.97 25.29
N ARG A 133 -6.65 2.63 25.53
CA ARG A 133 -7.58 3.47 26.27
C ARG A 133 -7.88 2.85 27.63
N LYS A 134 -8.60 3.58 28.49
CA LYS A 134 -9.08 3.06 29.78
C LYS A 134 -10.07 1.90 29.57
N TYR A 135 -10.88 2.02 28.51
CA TYR A 135 -11.79 1.00 28.02
C TYR A 135 -11.53 0.85 26.52
N GLY A 136 -11.28 -0.38 26.08
CA GLY A 136 -11.01 -0.71 24.70
C GLY A 136 -9.70 -0.15 24.14
N GLN A 137 -9.69 0.07 22.83
CA GLN A 137 -8.52 0.50 22.07
C GLN A 137 -8.93 1.51 20.99
N ALA A 138 -8.04 2.45 20.66
CA ALA A 138 -8.15 3.19 19.42
C ALA A 138 -7.16 2.64 18.39
N VAL A 139 -7.62 2.50 17.15
CA VAL A 139 -6.80 2.15 15.99
C VAL A 139 -6.90 3.28 14.98
N CYS A 140 -5.75 3.75 14.50
CA CYS A 140 -5.70 4.68 13.39
C CYS A 140 -5.31 3.94 12.12
N LEU A 141 -6.19 4.00 11.13
CA LEU A 141 -6.00 3.39 9.83
C LEU A 141 -5.66 4.48 8.83
N ARG A 142 -4.69 4.23 7.96
CA ARG A 142 -4.58 4.96 6.71
C ARG A 142 -5.81 4.63 5.87
N HIS A 143 -6.46 5.65 5.34
CA HIS A 143 -7.55 5.52 4.38
C HIS A 143 -7.26 6.48 3.23
N ASP A 144 -6.73 5.94 2.13
CA ASP A 144 -6.23 6.67 0.98
C ASP A 144 -5.17 7.72 1.39
N HIS A 145 -5.53 8.99 1.30
CA HIS A 145 -4.68 10.12 1.67
C HIS A 145 -4.88 10.58 3.11
N ASP A 146 -5.85 10.03 3.83
CA ASP A 146 -6.20 10.45 5.19
C ASP A 146 -5.77 9.42 6.25
N ALA A 147 -5.79 9.84 7.50
CA ALA A 147 -5.71 8.94 8.65
C ALA A 147 -6.99 9.02 9.48
N CYS A 148 -7.65 7.88 9.65
CA CYS A 148 -8.95 7.76 10.30
C CYS A 148 -8.80 7.00 11.62
N VAL A 149 -9.26 7.61 12.72
CA VAL A 149 -9.21 7.05 14.07
C VAL A 149 -10.53 6.39 14.40
N TRP A 150 -10.45 5.11 14.71
CA TRP A 150 -11.55 4.25 15.10
C TRP A 150 -11.38 3.84 16.55
N ILE A 151 -12.48 3.89 17.30
CA ILE A 151 -12.56 3.38 18.66
C ILE A 151 -13.21 2.00 18.61
N ILE A 152 -12.56 1.05 19.26
CA ILE A 152 -13.06 -0.28 19.58
C ILE A 152 -13.31 -0.26 21.08
N ASP A 153 -14.56 -0.22 21.52
CA ASP A 153 -14.90 -0.24 22.95
C ASP A 153 -14.93 -1.69 23.46
N ASP A 154 -14.73 -1.87 24.78
CA ASP A 154 -14.83 -3.18 25.43
C ASP A 154 -16.31 -3.56 25.53
N VAL A 155 -16.82 -4.32 24.55
CA VAL A 155 -18.18 -4.86 24.62
C VAL A 155 -18.15 -6.16 25.42
N SER A 156 -19.10 -6.33 26.35
CA SER A 156 -19.24 -7.55 27.16
C SER A 156 -19.69 -8.77 26.34
N ASP A 157 -20.21 -8.53 25.14
CA ASP A 157 -20.71 -9.54 24.22
C ASP A 157 -19.72 -9.71 23.05
N ASP A 158 -19.04 -10.85 23.03
CA ASP A 158 -18.09 -11.24 21.99
C ASP A 158 -18.73 -11.31 20.59
N THR A 159 -20.06 -11.33 20.47
CA THR A 159 -20.73 -11.34 19.16
C THR A 159 -20.84 -9.97 18.51
N GLN A 160 -20.68 -8.88 19.27
CA GLN A 160 -20.72 -7.52 18.73
C GLN A 160 -19.30 -6.95 18.62
N TRP A 161 -18.97 -6.40 17.44
CA TRP A 161 -17.73 -5.64 17.23
C TRP A 161 -18.08 -4.18 16.99
N ASP A 162 -18.28 -3.46 18.10
CA ASP A 162 -18.59 -2.03 18.02
C ASP A 162 -17.32 -1.23 17.68
N ILE A 163 -17.22 -0.86 16.41
CA ILE A 163 -16.19 0.03 15.87
C ILE A 163 -16.84 1.35 15.48
N ARG A 164 -16.33 2.43 16.05
CA ARG A 164 -16.84 3.78 15.79
C ARG A 164 -15.74 4.72 15.32
N HIS A 165 -15.95 5.32 14.14
CA HIS A 165 -15.11 6.40 13.67
C HIS A 165 -15.24 7.63 14.59
N THR A 166 -14.13 8.30 14.87
CA THR A 166 -14.13 9.47 15.77
C THR A 166 -13.48 10.71 15.19
N HIS A 167 -12.30 10.58 14.59
CA HIS A 167 -11.55 11.73 14.10
C HIS A 167 -10.78 11.33 12.84
N ASN A 168 -10.63 12.28 11.93
CA ASN A 168 -9.73 12.19 10.79
C ASN A 168 -8.56 13.18 10.91
N PHE A 169 -7.45 12.85 10.27
CA PHE A 169 -6.34 13.74 10.00
C PHE A 169 -6.19 13.84 8.47
N PRO A 170 -6.78 14.88 7.86
CA PRO A 170 -6.81 15.02 6.41
C PRO A 170 -5.41 15.08 5.80
N ARG A 171 -5.19 14.42 4.66
CA ARG A 171 -3.91 14.38 3.92
C ARG A 171 -2.73 13.81 4.71
N PHE A 172 -2.95 13.23 5.89
CA PHE A 172 -1.86 12.68 6.69
C PHE A 172 -1.18 11.48 6.00
N GLY A 173 -1.89 10.73 5.15
CA GLY A 173 -1.32 9.66 4.35
C GLY A 173 -0.12 10.12 3.52
N TYR A 174 -0.19 11.31 2.90
CA TYR A 174 0.95 11.89 2.16
C TYR A 174 2.12 12.25 3.09
N VAL A 175 1.80 12.81 4.25
CA VAL A 175 2.80 13.18 5.25
C VAL A 175 3.55 11.93 5.70
N GLU A 176 2.81 10.87 5.99
CA GLU A 176 3.35 9.61 6.47
C GLU A 176 4.20 8.89 5.41
N ALA A 177 3.72 8.83 4.17
CA ALA A 177 4.44 8.24 3.04
C ALA A 177 5.76 8.99 2.75
N SER A 178 5.79 10.31 2.96
CA SER A 178 7.02 11.11 2.80
C SER A 178 8.11 10.84 3.84
N LYS A 179 7.79 10.11 4.92
CA LYS A 179 8.72 9.79 6.02
C LYS A 179 9.19 8.35 5.94
N THR A 180 10.00 8.04 4.93
CA THR A 180 10.55 6.69 4.71
C THR A 180 11.39 6.17 5.89
N ASN A 181 12.01 7.06 6.67
CA ASN A 181 12.79 6.73 7.87
C ASN A 181 11.96 6.76 9.18
N LYS A 182 10.62 6.69 9.09
CA LYS A 182 9.75 6.62 10.28
C LYS A 182 9.99 5.32 11.04
N LYS A 183 10.12 5.44 12.37
CA LYS A 183 10.23 4.31 13.28
C LYS A 183 8.99 4.15 14.16
N PHE A 184 8.44 5.27 14.61
CA PHE A 184 7.20 5.28 15.40
C PHE A 184 6.22 6.29 14.83
N CYS A 185 4.93 5.94 14.85
CA CYS A 185 3.83 6.86 14.63
C CYS A 185 2.95 6.78 15.88
N VAL A 186 2.74 7.89 16.57
CA VAL A 186 2.03 7.92 17.86
C VAL A 186 1.12 9.13 17.96
N SER A 187 0.01 8.98 18.68
CA SER A 187 -0.97 10.04 18.88
C SER A 187 -1.62 9.89 20.26
N PRO A 188 -2.00 10.99 20.93
CA PRO A 188 -2.82 10.92 22.11
C PRO A 188 -4.21 10.37 21.78
N ALA A 189 -4.86 9.76 22.78
CA ALA A 189 -6.19 9.17 22.62
C ALA A 189 -7.29 10.16 22.24
N ASP A 190 -7.06 11.47 22.40
CA ASP A 190 -8.00 12.53 22.01
C ASP A 190 -7.83 13.03 20.57
N GLY A 191 -6.85 12.49 19.83
CA GLY A 191 -6.64 12.84 18.43
C GLY A 191 -6.19 14.28 18.20
N SER A 192 -5.58 14.93 19.20
CA SER A 192 -5.14 16.33 19.08
C SER A 192 -4.00 16.54 18.08
N TYR A 193 -3.11 15.56 17.91
CA TYR A 193 -2.01 15.60 16.96
C TYR A 193 -1.52 14.19 16.61
N ILE A 194 -0.66 14.05 15.60
CA ILE A 194 0.12 12.84 15.34
C ILE A 194 1.61 13.21 15.40
N ALA A 195 2.42 12.36 16.00
CA ALA A 195 3.88 12.45 15.96
C ALA A 195 4.47 11.29 15.16
N ILE A 196 5.22 11.60 14.10
CA ILE A 196 6.10 10.66 13.41
C ILE A 196 7.50 10.85 13.98
N VAL A 197 8.08 9.78 14.50
CA VAL A 197 9.42 9.77 15.10
C VAL A 197 10.33 8.93 14.21
N GLU A 198 11.43 9.53 13.75
CA GLU A 198 12.44 8.83 12.94
C GLU A 198 13.33 7.92 13.80
N HIS A 199 14.31 7.28 13.16
CA HIS A 199 15.24 6.41 13.86
C HIS A 199 16.11 7.10 14.93
N ALA A 200 16.44 8.39 14.80
CA ALA A 200 17.39 9.06 15.72
C ALA A 200 17.10 10.55 16.00
N ARG A 201 16.91 11.36 14.94
CA ARG A 201 17.06 12.82 15.03
C ARG A 201 15.76 13.60 15.09
N HIS A 202 14.82 13.30 14.19
CA HIS A 202 13.66 14.15 13.98
C HIS A 202 12.37 13.56 14.54
N VAL A 203 11.56 14.45 15.08
CA VAL A 203 10.14 14.23 15.35
C VAL A 203 9.33 15.22 14.52
N PHE A 204 8.37 14.71 13.76
CA PHE A 204 7.41 15.50 13.01
C PHE A 204 6.07 15.50 13.74
N LEU A 205 5.61 16.67 14.16
CA LEU A 205 4.27 16.86 14.72
C LEU A 205 3.34 17.33 13.61
N TYR A 206 2.27 16.58 13.41
CA TYR A 206 1.16 16.94 12.54
C TYR A 206 -0.04 17.32 13.42
N GLU A 207 -0.50 18.55 13.28
CA GLU A 207 -1.65 19.06 14.03
C GLU A 207 -2.92 18.83 13.23
N LYS A 208 -4.01 18.44 13.90
CA LYS A 208 -5.30 18.37 13.24
C LYS A 208 -5.67 19.78 12.75
N PRO A 209 -5.95 19.98 11.46
CA PRO A 209 -6.40 21.28 10.95
C PRO A 209 -7.76 21.64 11.58
N ASP A 210 -7.96 22.92 11.89
CA ASP A 210 -9.26 23.45 12.28
C ASP A 210 -10.28 23.31 11.14
N ASP A 211 -11.57 23.24 11.47
CA ASP A 211 -12.63 23.12 10.48
C ASP A 211 -12.57 24.29 9.46
N GLY A 212 -12.32 23.95 8.19
CA GLY A 212 -12.19 24.92 7.10
C GLY A 212 -10.77 25.43 6.84
N ALA A 213 -9.76 24.99 7.60
CA ALA A 213 -8.37 25.32 7.33
C ALA A 213 -7.88 24.63 6.03
N LYS A 214 -7.29 25.40 5.11
CA LYS A 214 -6.79 24.87 3.82
C LYS A 214 -5.51 24.03 3.99
N THR A 215 -4.75 24.27 5.05
CA THR A 215 -3.45 23.67 5.33
C THR A 215 -3.37 23.20 6.77
N ALA A 216 -2.78 22.03 6.97
CA ALA A 216 -2.45 21.51 8.30
C ALA A 216 -1.07 22.02 8.75
N LYS A 217 -0.92 22.32 10.04
CA LYS A 217 0.36 22.75 10.60
C LYS A 217 1.26 21.54 10.84
N GLN A 218 2.51 21.67 10.42
CA GLN A 218 3.56 20.68 10.69
C GLN A 218 4.71 21.36 11.42
N ARG A 219 5.23 20.72 12.47
CA ARG A 219 6.42 21.15 13.20
C ARG A 219 7.47 20.06 13.19
N ILE A 220 8.72 20.45 13.02
CA ILE A 220 9.87 19.56 13.10
C ILE A 220 10.61 19.87 14.40
N ILE A 221 10.87 18.84 15.19
CA ILE A 221 11.69 18.93 16.39
C ILE A 221 12.97 18.14 16.12
N ASP A 222 14.11 18.84 16.18
CA ASP A 222 15.43 18.21 16.18
C ASP A 222 15.82 17.86 17.62
N LEU A 223 16.04 16.57 17.89
CA LEU A 223 16.48 16.09 19.20
C LEU A 223 18.00 16.29 19.40
N ASN A 224 18.72 16.79 18.39
CA ASN A 224 20.17 16.96 18.36
C ASN A 224 20.92 15.67 18.77
N CYS A 225 20.38 14.53 18.32
CA CYS A 225 20.88 13.21 18.66
C CYS A 225 21.23 12.47 17.36
N GLU A 226 22.52 12.45 17.02
CA GLU A 226 22.99 11.90 15.75
C GLU A 226 23.29 10.40 15.84
N THR A 227 23.57 9.87 17.03
CA THR A 227 24.13 8.52 17.20
C THR A 227 23.30 7.56 18.04
N SER A 228 22.37 8.06 18.88
CA SER A 228 21.58 7.20 19.76
C SER A 228 20.23 6.86 19.13
N PRO A 229 19.96 5.59 18.83
CA PRO A 229 18.69 5.22 18.20
C PRO A 229 17.53 5.44 19.17
N ILE A 230 16.39 5.86 18.63
CA ILE A 230 15.13 5.98 19.35
C ILE A 230 14.56 4.59 19.57
N MET A 231 14.29 4.25 20.82
CA MET A 231 13.81 2.93 21.28
C MET A 231 12.30 2.91 21.50
N GLY A 232 11.68 4.06 21.74
CA GLY A 232 10.22 4.14 21.90
C GLY A 232 9.71 5.57 21.92
N ALA A 233 8.41 5.71 21.68
CA ALA A 233 7.71 6.98 21.78
C ALA A 233 6.31 6.76 22.36
N VAL A 234 5.84 7.71 23.18
CA VAL A 234 4.47 7.72 23.71
C VAL A 234 3.94 9.15 23.69
N ALA A 235 2.79 9.35 23.07
CA ALA A 235 2.12 10.63 22.98
C ALA A 235 0.99 10.74 24.01
N THR A 236 0.90 11.91 24.64
CA THR A 236 -0.19 12.33 25.51
C THR A 236 -0.65 13.71 25.07
N LYS A 237 -1.82 14.16 25.53
CA LYS A 237 -2.35 15.48 25.16
C LYS A 237 -1.37 16.63 25.39
N LYS A 238 -0.56 16.56 26.45
CA LYS A 238 0.35 17.66 26.89
C LYS A 238 1.82 17.40 26.60
N TYR A 239 2.21 16.13 26.47
CA TYR A 239 3.60 15.74 26.37
C TYR A 239 3.79 14.63 25.36
N LEU A 240 4.88 14.73 24.60
CA LEU A 240 5.45 13.63 23.84
C LEU A 240 6.70 13.13 24.57
N PHE A 241 6.70 11.85 24.92
CA PHE A 241 7.86 11.18 25.49
C PHE A 241 8.59 10.43 24.38
N VAL A 242 9.89 10.66 24.25
CA VAL A 242 10.76 9.96 23.30
C VAL A 242 11.92 9.33 24.07
N LEU A 243 12.01 8.01 24.02
CA LEU A 243 13.09 7.26 24.64
C LEU A 243 14.15 6.95 23.60
N SER A 244 15.36 7.46 23.78
CA SER A 244 16.55 6.96 23.08
C SER A 244 17.28 5.95 23.97
N LYS A 245 18.33 5.32 23.42
CA LYS A 245 19.23 4.45 24.18
C LYS A 245 19.79 5.11 25.45
N ASP A 246 20.04 6.42 25.40
CA ASP A 246 20.80 7.13 26.43
C ASP A 246 19.97 8.16 27.21
N LYS A 247 18.81 8.59 26.68
CA LYS A 247 18.02 9.70 27.26
C LYS A 247 16.51 9.45 27.10
N LEU A 248 15.74 9.97 28.07
CA LEU A 248 14.30 10.13 27.96
C LEU A 248 13.97 11.62 27.77
N TYR A 249 13.46 11.97 26.60
CA TYR A 249 12.98 13.31 26.30
C TYR A 249 11.52 13.45 26.71
N ARG A 250 11.18 14.57 27.36
CA ARG A 250 9.80 15.01 27.59
C ARG A 250 9.59 16.33 26.87
N LEU A 251 8.94 16.27 25.72
CA LEU A 251 8.61 17.43 24.89
C LEU A 251 7.23 17.94 25.30
N GLN A 252 7.14 19.21 25.70
CA GLN A 252 5.85 19.83 25.99
C GLN A 252 5.19 20.30 24.70
N ILE A 253 3.95 19.88 24.52
CA ILE A 253 3.17 20.14 23.32
C ILE A 253 2.26 21.35 23.59
N TYR A 254 2.46 22.40 22.80
CA TYR A 254 1.61 23.59 22.77
C TYR A 254 0.85 23.57 21.44
N LEU A 255 -0.40 23.14 21.48
CA LEU A 255 -1.34 23.14 20.36
C LEU A 255 -2.39 24.21 20.62
#